data_AF-A0A7K9DWK5-F1
#
_entry.id   AF-A0A7K9DWK5-F1
#
_cell.length_a   1.000
_cell.length_b   1.000
_cell.length_c   1.000
_cell.angle_alpha   90.00
_cell.angle_beta   90.00
_cell.angle_gamma   90.00
#
_symmetry.space_group_name_H-M   'P 1'
#
loop_
_entity.id
_entity.type
_entity.pdbx_description
1 polymer ?
#
loop_
_entity_poly.entity_id
_entity_poly.type
_entity_poly.pdbx_seq_one_letter_code
_entity_poly.pdbx_strand_id
1 'polypeptide(L)'
;AAPPASRPSRQVLAESNPGRYGCLWHWFDEGYVLLDLLLQQHCLARCSASFSENFYSLKRIPTGECGRQPLATAGLPKRQHWKSLLLLVLVPYLKGKLEKLVSRLREEDEYSIHPPASSWKRFYRAFLAAYPFVNMTWEGWFLVQQLCYILGKAQHHSPLLRLAGVRLVRLTAEDIQALEKRSAGATSPRTHSLKTQVQAAARKALGGIAFSLSTGLSISMFFLQFLDWWYSSENQEMIKSLTALPTPPPPVHLDRGAASAPLPKLKTVCPLCRKIRVNATALATSGFIFCYRCAYAYVKTHQRCPITGYATELQHLVKLYSPES
;
A
#
# COMPACT_ATOMS: atom_id res chain seq x y z
N ALA A 1 4.11 -6.62 -6.96
CA ALA A 1 4.05 -6.50 -5.49
C ALA A 1 2.63 -6.82 -5.04
N ALA A 2 2.43 -7.64 -4.01
CA ALA A 2 1.08 -7.96 -3.53
C ALA A 2 0.32 -6.69 -3.08
N PRO A 3 -1.01 -6.61 -3.30
CA PRO A 3 -1.82 -5.46 -2.94
C PRO A 3 -1.76 -5.15 -1.43
N PRO A 4 -1.83 -3.86 -1.03
CA PRO A 4 -1.68 -3.41 0.36
C PRO A 4 -2.67 -4.11 1.32
N ALA A 5 -3.93 -4.29 0.88
CA ALA A 5 -5.04 -4.87 1.66
C ALA A 5 -4.77 -6.21 2.34
N SER A 6 -3.87 -7.02 1.79
CA SER A 6 -3.64 -8.37 2.29
C SER A 6 -2.42 -8.45 3.24
N ARG A 7 -1.66 -7.36 3.39
CA ARG A 7 -0.50 -7.32 4.29
C ARG A 7 -0.89 -7.35 5.78
N PRO A 8 -1.90 -6.62 6.27
CA PRO A 8 -2.22 -6.58 7.71
C PRO A 8 -2.76 -7.91 8.24
N SER A 9 -3.73 -8.51 7.55
CA SER A 9 -4.35 -9.78 7.97
C SER A 9 -3.35 -10.93 8.00
N ARG A 10 -2.39 -10.92 7.08
CA ARG A 10 -1.34 -11.95 7.02
C ARG A 10 -0.17 -11.66 7.96
N GLN A 11 0.11 -10.39 8.27
CA GLN A 11 1.10 -10.04 9.28
C GLN A 11 0.64 -10.53 10.65
N VAL A 12 -0.64 -10.34 10.99
CA VAL A 12 -1.26 -10.90 12.19
C VAL A 12 -1.18 -12.44 12.20
N LEU A 13 -1.40 -13.08 11.05
CA LEU A 13 -1.27 -14.55 10.93
C LEU A 13 0.18 -15.03 11.06
N ALA A 14 1.16 -14.28 10.55
CA ALA A 14 2.59 -14.58 10.69
C ALA A 14 3.11 -14.35 12.11
N GLU A 15 2.63 -13.31 12.80
CA GLU A 15 2.95 -13.01 14.19
C GLU A 15 2.35 -14.04 15.16
N SER A 16 1.18 -14.60 14.84
CA SER A 16 0.54 -15.64 15.66
C SER A 16 1.23 -17.02 15.61
N ASN A 17 2.02 -17.34 14.56
CA ASN A 17 2.76 -18.61 14.50
C ASN A 17 4.02 -18.54 13.60
N PRO A 18 5.13 -17.97 14.12
CA PRO A 18 6.30 -17.63 13.31
C PRO A 18 7.05 -18.85 12.74
N GLY A 19 7.03 -20.00 13.43
CA GLY A 19 7.78 -21.19 13.03
C GLY A 19 7.26 -21.90 11.78
N ARG A 20 5.96 -21.83 11.49
CA ARG A 20 5.34 -22.49 10.32
C ARG A 20 5.10 -21.54 9.14
N TYR A 21 4.72 -20.30 9.41
CA TYR A 21 4.28 -19.37 8.37
C TYR A 21 5.38 -18.40 7.89
N GLY A 22 6.55 -18.37 8.53
CA GLY A 22 7.66 -17.49 8.12
C GLY A 22 8.21 -17.79 6.72
N CYS A 23 8.27 -19.07 6.31
CA CYS A 23 8.67 -19.45 4.96
C CYS A 23 7.59 -19.05 3.93
N LEU A 24 6.32 -19.28 4.27
CA LEU A 24 5.17 -18.93 3.42
C LEU A 24 5.12 -17.43 3.13
N TRP A 25 5.50 -16.59 4.10
CA TRP A 25 5.58 -15.14 3.96
C TRP A 25 6.63 -14.71 2.93
N HIS A 26 7.81 -15.35 2.95
CA HIS A 26 8.89 -15.03 2.01
C HIS A 26 8.55 -15.41 0.57
N TRP A 27 7.92 -16.57 0.36
CA TRP A 27 7.55 -17.07 -0.98
C TRP A 27 6.26 -16.47 -1.53
N PHE A 28 5.53 -15.68 -0.73
CA PHE A 28 4.22 -15.17 -1.11
C PHE A 28 4.30 -14.23 -2.32
N ASP A 29 5.29 -13.33 -2.34
CA ASP A 29 5.48 -12.38 -3.44
C ASP A 29 5.76 -13.14 -4.76
N GLU A 30 6.57 -14.19 -4.72
CA GLU A 30 6.90 -15.06 -5.85
C GLU A 30 5.67 -15.85 -6.32
N GLY A 31 4.86 -16.37 -5.38
CA GLY A 31 3.60 -17.06 -5.68
C GLY A 31 2.57 -16.15 -6.37
N TYR A 32 2.45 -14.89 -5.92
CA TYR A 32 1.57 -13.90 -6.55
C TYR A 32 1.99 -13.59 -7.98
N VAL A 33 3.29 -13.42 -8.23
CA VAL A 33 3.84 -13.17 -9.57
C VAL A 33 3.61 -14.35 -10.50
N LEU A 34 3.75 -15.58 -10.00
CA LEU A 34 3.45 -16.78 -10.78
C LEU A 34 1.97 -16.84 -11.17
N LEU A 35 1.07 -16.56 -10.21
CA LEU A 35 -0.37 -16.53 -10.48
C LEU A 35 -0.75 -15.45 -11.49
N ASP A 36 -0.19 -14.24 -11.34
CA ASP A 36 -0.38 -13.12 -12.26
C ASP A 36 0.15 -13.46 -13.67
N LEU A 37 1.31 -14.11 -13.76
CA LEU A 37 1.86 -14.59 -15.03
C LEU A 37 0.96 -15.63 -15.71
N LEU A 38 0.43 -16.59 -14.96
CA LEU A 38 -0.49 -17.60 -15.49
C LEU A 38 -1.81 -16.96 -15.98
N LEU A 39 -2.36 -16.03 -15.19
CA LEU A 39 -3.57 -15.30 -15.53
C LEU A 39 -3.38 -14.49 -16.82
N GLN A 40 -2.30 -13.71 -16.90
CA GLN A 40 -2.01 -12.88 -18.07
C GLN A 40 -1.68 -13.71 -19.31
N GLN A 41 -0.95 -14.82 -19.15
CA GLN A 41 -0.70 -15.77 -20.23
C GLN A 41 -2.01 -16.34 -20.78
N HIS A 42 -2.95 -16.69 -19.90
CA HIS A 42 -4.27 -17.19 -20.28
C HIS A 42 -5.09 -16.13 -21.05
N CYS A 43 -5.15 -14.90 -20.53
CA CYS A 43 -5.87 -13.80 -21.16
C CYS A 43 -5.27 -13.40 -22.51
N LEU A 44 -3.95 -13.28 -22.62
CA LEU A 44 -3.28 -12.94 -23.87
C LEU A 44 -3.45 -14.04 -24.93
N ALA A 45 -3.41 -15.31 -24.53
CA ALA A 45 -3.59 -16.44 -25.45
C ALA A 45 -5.04 -16.58 -25.96
N ARG A 46 -6.04 -16.18 -25.17
CA ARG A 46 -7.46 -16.31 -25.54
C ARG A 46 -8.03 -15.06 -26.21
N CYS A 47 -7.72 -13.88 -25.67
CA CYS A 47 -8.36 -12.62 -26.03
C CYS A 47 -7.40 -11.61 -26.68
N SER A 48 -6.11 -11.94 -26.86
CA SER A 48 -5.09 -11.00 -27.35
C SER A 48 -5.04 -9.70 -26.54
N ALA A 49 -5.37 -9.79 -25.24
CA ALA A 49 -5.50 -8.67 -24.32
C ALA A 49 -5.00 -9.07 -22.92
N SER A 50 -4.52 -8.10 -22.14
CA SER A 50 -4.29 -8.34 -20.71
C SER A 50 -5.62 -8.54 -19.97
N PHE A 51 -5.57 -9.03 -18.73
CA PHE A 51 -6.77 -9.22 -17.91
C PHE A 51 -7.56 -7.91 -17.73
N SER A 52 -6.88 -6.81 -17.40
CA SER A 52 -7.50 -5.49 -17.24
C SER A 52 -8.00 -4.92 -18.57
N GLU A 53 -7.27 -5.13 -19.67
CA GLU A 53 -7.69 -4.68 -21.00
C GLU A 53 -8.96 -5.41 -21.46
N ASN A 54 -9.04 -6.72 -21.22
CA ASN A 54 -10.23 -7.52 -21.54
C ASN A 54 -11.45 -7.03 -20.74
N PHE A 55 -11.27 -6.65 -19.47
CA PHE A 55 -12.34 -6.06 -18.66
C PHE A 55 -12.87 -4.75 -19.26
N TYR A 56 -11.98 -3.91 -19.81
CA TYR A 56 -12.35 -2.67 -20.51
C TYR A 56 -12.66 -2.86 -22.01
N SER A 57 -12.82 -4.09 -22.48
CA SER A 57 -13.10 -4.40 -23.89
C SER A 57 -12.06 -3.82 -24.86
N LEU A 58 -10.78 -3.92 -24.51
CA LEU A 58 -9.63 -3.51 -25.32
C LEU A 58 -8.84 -4.74 -25.79
N LYS A 59 -8.25 -4.67 -26.98
CA LYS A 59 -7.36 -5.69 -27.57
C LYS A 59 -6.03 -5.10 -28.03
N ARG A 60 -4.98 -5.91 -28.03
CA ARG A 60 -3.64 -5.54 -28.53
C ARG A 60 -3.47 -5.95 -29.99
N ILE A 61 -2.92 -5.05 -30.79
CA ILE A 61 -2.62 -5.28 -32.21
C ILE A 61 -1.14 -4.94 -32.47
N PRO A 62 -0.41 -5.71 -33.30
CA PRO A 62 0.93 -5.33 -33.76
C PRO A 62 0.93 -3.91 -34.37
N THR A 63 1.94 -3.11 -34.02
CA THR A 63 2.21 -1.82 -34.67
C THR A 63 2.96 -2.10 -35.98
N GLY A 64 2.33 -1.92 -37.14
CA GLY A 64 3.01 -2.09 -38.44
C GLY A 64 2.15 -2.70 -39.56
N GLU A 65 1.02 -3.34 -39.26
CA GLU A 65 0.12 -3.86 -40.30
C GLU A 65 -0.89 -2.80 -40.72
N CYS A 66 -0.58 -2.10 -41.81
CA CYS A 66 -1.51 -1.21 -42.51
C CYS A 66 -2.41 -2.05 -43.44
N GLY A 67 -3.30 -2.83 -42.84
CA GLY A 67 -4.22 -3.75 -43.50
C GLY A 67 -5.16 -4.37 -42.46
N ARG A 68 -6.38 -4.77 -42.87
CA ARG A 68 -7.51 -5.29 -42.04
C ARG A 68 -7.12 -5.68 -40.61
N GLN A 69 -7.80 -5.09 -39.63
CA GLN A 69 -7.55 -5.35 -38.22
C GLN A 69 -7.66 -6.85 -37.93
N PRO A 70 -6.60 -7.50 -37.42
CA PRO A 70 -6.67 -8.91 -37.10
C PRO A 70 -7.75 -9.16 -36.04
N LEU A 71 -8.53 -10.22 -36.27
CA LEU A 71 -9.54 -10.70 -35.33
C LEU A 71 -8.89 -11.01 -34.00
N ALA A 72 -9.55 -10.71 -32.88
CA ALA A 72 -9.04 -10.99 -31.53
C ALA A 72 -8.63 -12.47 -31.34
N THR A 73 -9.27 -13.36 -32.09
CA THR A 73 -9.04 -14.81 -32.12
C THR A 73 -7.71 -15.23 -32.76
N ALA A 74 -7.16 -14.41 -33.66
CA ALA A 74 -5.93 -14.72 -34.42
C ALA A 74 -4.67 -14.75 -33.53
N GLY A 75 -4.71 -14.11 -32.37
CA GLY A 75 -3.58 -14.08 -31.42
C GLY A 75 -2.50 -13.08 -31.82
N LEU A 76 -1.66 -12.70 -30.85
CA LEU A 76 -0.46 -11.92 -31.13
C LEU A 76 0.68 -12.80 -31.66
N PRO A 77 1.57 -12.26 -32.51
CA PRO A 77 2.77 -12.98 -32.92
C PRO A 77 3.65 -13.31 -31.70
N LYS A 78 4.26 -14.50 -31.69
CA LYS A 78 5.00 -15.06 -30.53
C LYS A 78 5.97 -14.06 -29.89
N ARG A 79 6.71 -13.29 -30.69
CA ARG A 79 7.67 -12.29 -30.18
C ARG A 79 6.98 -11.16 -29.39
N GLN A 80 5.88 -10.62 -29.91
CA GLN A 80 5.14 -9.54 -29.25
C GLN A 80 4.31 -10.06 -28.06
N HIS A 81 3.83 -11.30 -28.15
CA HIS A 81 3.18 -12.00 -27.05
C HIS A 81 4.11 -12.12 -25.84
N TRP A 82 5.32 -12.64 -26.01
CA TRP A 82 6.29 -12.77 -24.93
C TRP A 82 6.80 -11.42 -24.41
N LYS A 83 7.06 -10.43 -25.30
CA LYS A 83 7.41 -9.07 -24.87
C LYS A 83 6.31 -8.43 -24.03
N SER A 84 5.06 -8.58 -24.47
CA SER A 84 3.87 -8.09 -23.77
C SER A 84 3.73 -8.71 -22.39
N LEU A 85 3.84 -10.04 -22.30
CA LEU A 85 3.77 -10.77 -21.04
C LEU A 85 4.88 -10.35 -20.09
N LEU A 86 6.12 -10.33 -20.58
CA LEU A 86 7.28 -9.98 -19.76
C LEU A 86 7.18 -8.54 -19.26
N LEU A 87 6.83 -7.57 -20.10
CA LEU A 87 6.73 -6.17 -19.67
C LEU A 87 5.59 -5.94 -18.68
N LEU A 88 4.51 -6.72 -18.73
CA LEU A 88 3.36 -6.52 -17.84
C LEU A 88 3.57 -7.14 -16.46
N VAL A 89 4.29 -8.25 -16.35
CA VAL A 89 4.58 -8.91 -15.06
C VAL A 89 5.91 -8.43 -14.47
N LEU A 90 6.97 -8.40 -15.27
CA LEU A 90 8.34 -8.20 -14.78
C LEU A 90 8.58 -6.77 -14.33
N VAL A 91 8.12 -5.77 -15.11
CA VAL A 91 8.34 -4.36 -14.78
C VAL A 91 7.73 -3.97 -13.43
N PRO A 92 6.44 -4.23 -13.15
CA PRO A 92 5.88 -3.89 -11.84
C PRO A 92 6.46 -4.74 -10.70
N TYR A 93 6.91 -5.98 -10.97
CA TYR A 93 7.60 -6.78 -9.97
C TYR A 93 8.97 -6.17 -9.61
N LEU A 94 9.79 -5.83 -10.61
CA LEU A 94 11.11 -5.23 -10.42
C LEU A 94 11.00 -3.86 -9.77
N LYS A 95 10.08 -3.00 -10.23
CA LYS A 95 9.83 -1.68 -9.61
C LYS A 95 9.47 -1.84 -8.13
N GLY A 96 8.54 -2.75 -7.81
CA GLY A 96 8.16 -3.00 -6.42
C GLY A 96 9.26 -3.61 -5.56
N LYS A 97 10.11 -4.50 -6.09
CA LYS A 97 11.29 -5.01 -5.36
C LYS A 97 12.33 -3.92 -5.14
N LEU A 98 12.54 -3.05 -6.14
CA LEU A 98 13.46 -1.91 -6.03
C LEU A 98 12.99 -0.92 -4.97
N GLU A 99 11.72 -0.54 -4.95
CA GLU A 99 11.13 0.32 -3.93
C GLU A 99 11.29 -0.28 -2.52
N LYS A 100 10.97 -1.57 -2.34
CA LYS A 100 11.17 -2.27 -1.06
C LYS A 100 12.63 -2.28 -0.61
N LEU A 101 13.57 -2.45 -1.55
CA LEU A 101 15.00 -2.40 -1.25
C LEU A 101 15.39 -0.99 -0.80
N VAL A 102 15.00 0.03 -1.56
CA VAL A 102 15.29 1.44 -1.25
C VAL A 102 14.69 1.87 0.09
N SER A 103 13.47 1.44 0.42
CA SER A 103 12.85 1.72 1.73
C SER A 103 13.62 1.08 2.87
N ARG A 104 13.95 -0.22 2.77
CA ARG A 104 14.73 -0.92 3.81
C ARG A 104 16.09 -0.27 4.05
N LEU A 105 16.75 0.06 2.95
CA LEU A 105 18.01 0.78 2.95
C LEU A 105 17.85 2.14 3.67
N ARG A 106 16.88 2.96 3.26
CA ARG A 106 16.63 4.28 3.87
C ARG A 106 16.38 4.18 5.38
N GLU A 107 15.60 3.19 5.81
CA GLU A 107 15.38 2.91 7.25
C GLU A 107 16.70 2.56 7.95
N GLU A 108 17.53 1.69 7.38
CA GLU A 108 18.84 1.34 7.95
C GLU A 108 19.79 2.56 8.09
N ASP A 109 19.78 3.51 7.15
CA ASP A 109 20.59 4.74 7.26
C ASP A 109 20.05 5.69 8.36
N GLU A 110 18.75 5.72 8.60
CA GLU A 110 18.11 6.57 9.62
C GLU A 110 18.30 6.05 11.05
N TYR A 111 18.34 4.71 11.24
CA TYR A 111 18.54 4.08 12.56
C TYR A 111 20.01 3.77 12.91
N SER A 112 20.95 3.85 11.96
CA SER A 112 22.34 3.46 12.24
C SER A 112 23.16 4.55 12.93
N ILE A 113 23.34 4.37 14.25
CA ILE A 113 24.26 5.16 15.09
C ILE A 113 25.71 4.79 14.71
N HIS A 114 26.29 5.55 13.76
CA HIS A 114 27.70 5.62 13.34
C HIS A 114 28.59 4.35 13.43
N PRO A 115 28.84 3.65 12.29
CA PRO A 115 30.02 2.81 12.10
C PRO A 115 30.90 3.28 10.91
N PRO A 116 32.20 2.88 10.84
CA PRO A 116 33.23 3.51 10.01
C PRO A 116 32.96 3.45 8.50
N ALA A 117 33.57 4.40 7.78
CA ALA A 117 33.36 4.68 6.37
C ALA A 117 34.04 3.64 5.46
N SER A 118 33.26 2.65 5.00
CA SER A 118 33.63 1.77 3.89
C SER A 118 33.20 2.39 2.53
N SER A 119 33.94 2.08 1.46
CA SER A 119 33.65 2.51 0.08
C SER A 119 32.25 2.07 -0.39
N TRP A 120 31.78 0.91 0.07
CA TRP A 120 30.42 0.42 -0.21
C TRP A 120 29.33 1.36 0.33
N LYS A 121 29.54 1.98 1.50
CA LYS A 121 28.59 2.95 2.07
C LYS A 121 28.51 4.25 1.26
N ARG A 122 29.60 4.68 0.61
CA ARG A 122 29.59 5.85 -0.28
C ARG A 122 28.78 5.58 -1.54
N PHE A 123 29.00 4.42 -2.17
CA PHE A 123 28.19 3.98 -3.31
C PHE A 123 26.71 3.89 -2.94
N TYR A 124 26.43 3.29 -1.78
CA TYR A 124 25.09 3.15 -1.23
C TYR A 124 24.36 4.49 -1.03
N ARG A 125 25.01 5.48 -0.40
CA ARG A 125 24.43 6.81 -0.22
C ARG A 125 24.25 7.55 -1.53
N ALA A 126 25.19 7.41 -2.46
CA ALA A 126 25.05 7.96 -3.80
C ALA A 126 23.87 7.33 -4.55
N PHE A 127 23.65 6.02 -4.40
CA PHE A 127 22.50 5.32 -4.97
C PHE A 127 21.17 5.82 -4.37
N LEU A 128 21.06 5.95 -3.05
CA LEU A 128 19.88 6.52 -2.40
C LEU A 128 19.59 7.95 -2.84
N ALA A 129 20.62 8.78 -2.97
CA ALA A 129 20.49 10.15 -3.45
C ALA A 129 20.10 10.21 -4.95
N ALA A 130 20.55 9.26 -5.76
CA ALA A 130 20.23 9.18 -7.18
C ALA A 130 18.81 8.63 -7.45
N TYR A 131 18.31 7.72 -6.61
CA TYR A 131 17.00 7.09 -6.76
C TYR A 131 15.83 8.06 -7.03
N PRO A 132 15.62 9.16 -6.28
CA PRO A 132 14.52 10.08 -6.56
C PRO A 132 14.59 10.71 -7.95
N PHE A 133 15.78 10.99 -8.47
CA PHE A 133 15.97 11.50 -9.83
C PHE A 133 15.67 10.42 -10.89
N VAL A 134 16.09 9.18 -10.64
CA VAL A 134 15.76 8.04 -11.52
C VAL A 134 14.25 7.81 -11.54
N ASN A 135 13.59 7.83 -10.38
CA ASN A 135 12.13 7.69 -10.30
C ASN A 135 11.42 8.87 -10.98
N MET A 136 11.89 10.10 -10.77
CA MET A 136 11.35 11.29 -11.43
C MET A 136 11.49 11.22 -12.95
N THR A 137 12.63 10.78 -13.48
CA THR A 137 12.82 10.61 -14.93
C THR A 137 11.95 9.49 -15.50
N TRP A 138 11.80 8.39 -14.77
CA TRP A 138 10.90 7.29 -15.14
C TRP A 138 9.44 7.75 -15.21
N GLU A 139 8.91 8.37 -14.16
CA GLU A 139 7.53 8.85 -14.13
C GLU A 139 7.32 10.01 -15.11
N GLY A 140 8.31 10.89 -15.26
CA GLY A 140 8.31 11.96 -16.27
C GLY A 140 8.22 11.41 -17.69
N TRP A 141 8.91 10.30 -17.99
CA TRP A 141 8.81 9.64 -19.29
C TRP A 141 7.40 9.09 -19.56
N PHE A 142 6.75 8.49 -18.55
CA PHE A 142 5.35 8.07 -18.66
C PHE A 142 4.41 9.26 -18.93
N LEU A 143 4.56 10.34 -18.16
CA LEU A 143 3.74 11.54 -18.28
C LEU A 143 3.88 12.20 -19.66
N VAL A 144 5.12 12.36 -20.15
CA VAL A 144 5.37 12.94 -21.48
C VAL A 144 4.72 12.09 -22.57
N GLN A 145 4.77 10.76 -22.46
CA GLN A 145 4.10 9.90 -23.44
C GLN A 145 2.57 10.01 -23.38
N GLN A 146 1.99 10.05 -22.19
CA GLN A 146 0.54 10.26 -22.02
C GLN A 146 0.10 11.60 -22.59
N LEU A 147 0.86 12.67 -22.34
CA LEU A 147 0.58 14.00 -22.88
C LEU A 147 0.65 14.00 -24.41
N CYS A 148 1.70 13.39 -24.99
CA CYS A 148 1.83 13.23 -26.43
C CYS A 148 0.68 12.39 -27.04
N TYR A 149 0.17 11.40 -26.30
CA TYR A 149 -0.98 10.59 -26.72
C TYR A 149 -2.28 11.41 -26.72
N ILE A 150 -2.53 12.19 -25.67
CA ILE A 150 -3.69 13.08 -25.57
C ILE A 150 -3.66 14.16 -26.66
N LEU A 151 -2.48 14.69 -26.96
CA LEU A 151 -2.26 15.66 -28.05
C LEU A 151 -2.32 15.02 -29.45
N GLY A 152 -2.57 13.71 -29.56
CA GLY A 152 -2.67 12.99 -30.83
C GLY A 152 -1.35 12.78 -31.57
N LYS A 153 -0.20 13.15 -30.98
CA LYS A 153 1.13 13.01 -31.59
C LYS A 153 1.70 11.60 -31.44
N ALA A 154 1.29 10.86 -30.42
CA ALA A 154 1.71 9.48 -30.18
C ALA A 154 0.56 8.49 -30.35
N GLN A 155 0.85 7.30 -30.90
CA GLN A 155 -0.13 6.22 -31.05
C GLN A 155 -0.28 5.36 -29.78
N HIS A 156 0.63 5.49 -28.81
CA HIS A 156 0.70 4.66 -27.60
C HIS A 156 0.59 5.54 -26.36
N HIS A 157 -0.27 5.13 -25.42
CA HIS A 157 -0.47 5.85 -24.15
C HIS A 157 0.61 5.55 -23.10
N SER A 158 1.30 4.41 -23.20
CA SER A 158 2.34 4.01 -22.24
C SER A 158 3.62 3.54 -22.94
N PRO A 159 4.79 3.84 -22.35
CA PRO A 159 6.09 3.46 -22.89
C PRO A 159 6.28 1.95 -22.99
N LEU A 160 5.69 1.19 -22.07
CA LEU A 160 5.78 -0.26 -22.07
C LEU A 160 5.10 -0.87 -23.30
N LEU A 161 3.96 -0.32 -23.74
CA LEU A 161 3.29 -0.78 -24.95
C LEU A 161 4.07 -0.39 -26.21
N ARG A 162 4.69 0.79 -26.21
CA ARG A 162 5.61 1.20 -27.27
C ARG A 162 6.78 0.24 -27.40
N LEU A 163 7.39 -0.17 -26.29
CA LEU A 163 8.48 -1.16 -26.26
C LEU A 163 8.03 -2.57 -26.67
N ALA A 164 6.80 -2.95 -26.30
CA ALA A 164 6.19 -4.19 -26.74
C ALA A 164 5.85 -4.19 -28.25
N GLY A 165 5.76 -3.01 -28.87
CA GLY A 165 5.41 -2.85 -30.28
C GLY A 165 3.93 -3.10 -30.55
N VAL A 166 3.07 -2.90 -29.56
CA VAL A 166 1.63 -3.19 -29.65
C VAL A 166 0.80 -1.93 -29.39
N ARG A 167 -0.28 -1.77 -30.15
CA ARG A 167 -1.26 -0.70 -29.95
C ARG A 167 -2.54 -1.27 -29.36
N LEU A 168 -3.23 -0.47 -28.54
CA LEU A 168 -4.54 -0.83 -27.99
C LEU A 168 -5.64 -0.32 -28.88
N VAL A 169 -6.61 -1.18 -29.15
CA VAL A 169 -7.80 -0.87 -29.95
C VAL A 169 -9.02 -1.42 -29.23
N ARG A 170 -10.18 -0.76 -29.36
CA ARG A 170 -11.45 -1.29 -28.84
C ARG A 170 -11.82 -2.59 -29.55
N LEU A 171 -12.43 -3.49 -28.80
CA LEU A 171 -12.97 -4.74 -29.33
C LEU A 171 -14.13 -4.43 -30.29
N THR A 172 -14.11 -4.99 -31.51
CA THR A 172 -15.18 -4.78 -32.48
C THR A 172 -16.29 -5.83 -32.30
N ALA A 173 -17.49 -5.55 -32.82
CA ALA A 173 -18.60 -6.51 -32.77
C ALA A 173 -18.26 -7.84 -33.47
N GLU A 174 -17.46 -7.79 -34.54
CA GLU A 174 -16.95 -8.95 -35.26
C GLU A 174 -16.02 -9.82 -34.38
N ASP A 175 -15.19 -9.19 -33.54
CA ASP A 175 -14.33 -9.90 -32.59
C ASP A 175 -15.16 -10.63 -31.52
N ILE A 176 -16.21 -9.98 -31.00
CA ILE A 176 -17.10 -10.56 -29.99
C ILE A 176 -17.77 -11.81 -30.55
N GLN A 177 -18.33 -11.72 -31.75
CA GLN A 177 -18.94 -12.87 -32.43
C GLN A 177 -17.92 -13.98 -32.72
N ALA A 178 -16.68 -13.64 -33.09
CA ALA A 178 -15.63 -14.62 -33.31
C ALA A 178 -15.20 -15.33 -32.01
N LEU A 179 -15.22 -14.61 -30.88
CA LEU A 179 -14.92 -15.16 -29.56
C LEU A 179 -16.05 -16.06 -29.06
N GLU A 180 -17.31 -15.65 -29.25
CA GLU A 180 -18.50 -16.47 -28.98
C GLU A 180 -18.53 -17.73 -29.84
N LYS A 181 -18.21 -17.64 -31.13
CA LYS A 181 -18.09 -18.82 -32.01
C LYS A 181 -16.97 -19.76 -31.57
N ARG A 182 -15.88 -19.25 -30.98
CA ARG A 182 -14.79 -20.09 -30.45
C ARG A 182 -15.15 -20.73 -29.11
N SER A 183 -15.85 -20.02 -28.22
CA SER A 183 -16.34 -20.61 -26.97
C SER A 183 -17.45 -21.64 -27.23
N ALA A 184 -18.34 -21.35 -28.19
CA ALA A 184 -19.35 -22.29 -28.69
C ALA A 184 -18.72 -23.44 -29.50
N GLY A 185 -17.63 -23.20 -30.24
CA GLY A 185 -16.88 -24.21 -30.98
C GLY A 185 -16.10 -25.18 -30.08
N ALA A 186 -15.59 -24.71 -28.94
CA ALA A 186 -15.12 -25.58 -27.86
C ALA A 186 -16.26 -26.40 -27.21
N THR A 187 -17.51 -26.06 -27.56
CA THR A 187 -18.75 -26.66 -27.05
C THR A 187 -19.50 -27.48 -28.11
N SER A 188 -19.01 -27.57 -29.36
CA SER A 188 -19.66 -28.36 -30.42
C SER A 188 -19.09 -29.79 -30.50
N PRO A 189 -19.93 -30.84 -30.53
CA PRO A 189 -19.51 -32.21 -30.31
C PRO A 189 -18.93 -32.80 -31.59
N ARG A 190 -17.60 -32.96 -31.64
CA ARG A 190 -16.97 -33.86 -32.61
C ARG A 190 -16.96 -35.27 -32.01
N THR A 191 -17.98 -36.03 -32.40
CA THR A 191 -18.12 -37.50 -32.39
C THR A 191 -16.92 -38.30 -31.84
N HIS A 192 -17.02 -38.83 -30.61
CA HIS A 192 -17.16 -40.26 -30.27
C HIS A 192 -16.83 -40.55 -28.78
N SER A 193 -17.52 -41.56 -28.23
CA SER A 193 -17.24 -42.29 -26.96
C SER A 193 -17.65 -41.63 -25.63
N LEU A 194 -18.49 -42.34 -24.87
CA LEU A 194 -19.12 -41.95 -23.60
C LEU A 194 -18.14 -41.52 -22.49
N LYS A 195 -16.87 -41.98 -22.52
CA LYS A 195 -15.81 -41.51 -21.60
C LYS A 195 -15.39 -40.05 -21.85
N THR A 196 -15.51 -39.55 -23.08
CA THR A 196 -15.12 -38.16 -23.43
C THR A 196 -16.22 -37.16 -23.06
N GLN A 197 -17.48 -37.59 -22.95
CA GLN A 197 -18.61 -36.74 -22.56
C GLN A 197 -18.57 -36.32 -21.09
N VAL A 198 -18.15 -37.22 -20.19
CA VAL A 198 -17.91 -36.90 -18.77
C VAL A 198 -16.72 -35.94 -18.64
N GLN A 199 -15.66 -36.15 -19.42
CA GLN A 199 -14.49 -35.26 -19.43
C GLN A 199 -14.80 -33.88 -20.03
N ALA A 200 -15.65 -33.81 -21.05
CA ALA A 200 -16.11 -32.55 -21.65
C ALA A 200 -17.07 -31.79 -20.73
N ALA A 201 -18.00 -32.49 -20.07
CA ALA A 201 -18.87 -31.92 -19.04
C ALA A 201 -18.06 -31.40 -17.84
N ALA A 202 -17.05 -32.15 -17.40
CA ALA A 202 -16.11 -31.72 -16.36
C ALA A 202 -15.30 -30.49 -16.80
N ARG A 203 -14.82 -30.41 -18.05
CA ARG A 203 -14.14 -29.22 -18.59
C ARG A 203 -15.07 -28.02 -18.75
N LYS A 204 -16.34 -28.24 -19.07
CA LYS A 204 -17.36 -27.20 -19.22
C LYS A 204 -17.81 -26.66 -17.85
N ALA A 205 -17.96 -27.54 -16.86
CA ALA A 205 -18.13 -27.18 -15.47
C ALA A 205 -16.90 -26.42 -14.95
N LEU A 206 -15.69 -26.90 -15.22
CA LEU A 206 -14.46 -26.21 -14.85
C LEU A 206 -14.31 -24.84 -15.54
N GLY A 207 -14.76 -24.71 -16.79
CA GLY A 207 -14.79 -23.45 -17.53
C GLY A 207 -15.82 -22.45 -17.00
N GLY A 208 -17.03 -22.93 -16.64
CA GLY A 208 -18.06 -22.12 -16.00
C GLY A 208 -17.68 -21.71 -14.58
N ILE A 209 -17.07 -22.61 -13.82
CA ILE A 209 -16.49 -22.33 -12.50
C ILE A 209 -15.34 -21.33 -12.64
N ALA A 210 -14.45 -21.48 -13.62
CA ALA A 210 -13.38 -20.52 -13.87
C ALA A 210 -13.90 -19.14 -14.29
N PHE A 211 -14.99 -19.07 -15.05
CA PHE A 211 -15.64 -17.81 -15.42
C PHE A 211 -16.29 -17.13 -14.20
N SER A 212 -17.13 -17.85 -13.45
CA SER A 212 -17.72 -17.35 -12.20
C SER A 212 -16.67 -16.99 -11.15
N LEU A 213 -15.58 -17.75 -11.07
CA LEU A 213 -14.44 -17.46 -10.20
C LEU A 213 -13.72 -16.20 -10.69
N SER A 214 -13.52 -16.01 -11.99
CA SER A 214 -12.91 -14.78 -12.51
C SER A 214 -13.75 -13.55 -12.24
N THR A 215 -15.08 -13.64 -12.38
CA THR A 215 -16.02 -12.55 -12.08
C THR A 215 -16.09 -12.31 -10.57
N GLY A 216 -16.16 -13.37 -9.77
CA GLY A 216 -16.13 -13.28 -8.31
C GLY A 216 -14.82 -12.71 -7.78
N LEU A 217 -13.68 -13.09 -8.35
CA LEU A 217 -12.37 -12.52 -8.05
C LEU A 217 -12.31 -11.04 -8.46
N SER A 218 -12.92 -10.66 -9.58
CA SER A 218 -12.97 -9.26 -10.02
C SER A 218 -13.79 -8.40 -9.06
N ILE A 219 -14.97 -8.87 -8.65
CA ILE A 219 -15.83 -8.20 -7.67
C ILE A 219 -15.16 -8.15 -6.29
N SER A 220 -14.53 -9.24 -5.88
CA SER A 220 -13.80 -9.32 -4.60
C SER A 220 -12.58 -8.40 -4.58
N MET A 221 -11.82 -8.33 -5.69
CA MET A 221 -10.68 -7.42 -5.82
C MET A 221 -11.12 -5.96 -5.77
N PHE A 222 -12.24 -5.62 -6.43
CA PHE A 222 -12.83 -4.27 -6.36
C PHE A 222 -13.24 -3.92 -4.92
N PHE A 223 -13.94 -4.82 -4.23
CA PHE A 223 -14.40 -4.58 -2.87
C PHE A 223 -13.22 -4.45 -1.89
N LEU A 224 -12.19 -5.27 -2.04
CA LEU A 224 -10.97 -5.16 -1.25
C LEU A 224 -10.20 -3.88 -1.54
N GLN A 225 -10.11 -3.43 -2.80
CA GLN A 225 -9.54 -2.12 -3.14
C GLN A 225 -10.33 -0.96 -2.54
N PHE A 226 -11.65 -1.05 -2.56
CA PHE A 226 -12.52 -0.07 -1.92
C PHE A 226 -12.30 -0.02 -0.41
N LEU A 227 -12.20 -1.16 0.26
CA LEU A 227 -11.86 -1.21 1.69
C LEU A 227 -10.45 -0.65 1.95
N ASP A 228 -9.48 -0.96 1.10
CA ASP A 228 -8.11 -0.43 1.22
C ASP A 228 -8.11 1.11 1.11
N TRP A 229 -8.90 1.65 0.18
CA TRP A 229 -9.11 3.09 0.07
C TRP A 229 -9.81 3.64 1.32
N TRP A 230 -10.90 3.02 1.77
CA TRP A 230 -11.69 3.48 2.92
C TRP A 230 -10.89 3.50 4.23
N TYR A 231 -10.02 2.50 4.44
CA TYR A 231 -9.17 2.37 5.62
C TYR A 231 -7.76 2.96 5.44
N SER A 232 -7.46 3.56 4.28
CA SER A 232 -6.21 4.30 4.12
C SER A 232 -6.12 5.40 5.18
N SER A 233 -4.95 5.54 5.80
CA SER A 233 -4.72 6.47 6.92
C SER A 233 -5.12 7.91 6.58
N GLU A 234 -4.95 8.32 5.32
CA GLU A 234 -5.36 9.63 4.80
C GLU A 234 -6.89 9.83 4.86
N ASN A 235 -7.66 8.81 4.46
CA ASN A 235 -9.12 8.85 4.51
C ASN A 235 -9.67 8.65 5.92
N GLN A 236 -8.95 7.95 6.81
CA GLN A 236 -9.33 7.87 8.22
C GLN A 236 -9.28 9.25 8.89
N GLU A 237 -8.27 10.06 8.64
CA GLU A 237 -8.22 11.43 9.16
C GLU A 237 -9.35 12.29 8.58
N MET A 238 -9.68 12.10 7.31
CA MET A 238 -10.82 12.78 6.67
C MET A 238 -12.17 12.37 7.29
N ILE A 239 -12.40 11.07 7.51
CA ILE A 239 -13.62 10.56 8.17
C ILE A 239 -13.68 11.02 9.63
N LYS A 240 -12.57 10.95 10.38
CA LYS A 240 -12.47 11.47 11.74
C LYS A 240 -12.79 12.96 11.79
N SER A 241 -12.37 13.75 10.80
CA SER A 241 -12.69 15.17 10.73
C SER A 241 -14.18 15.43 10.46
N LEU A 242 -14.82 14.59 9.63
CA LEU A 242 -16.24 14.70 9.30
C LEU A 242 -17.16 14.17 10.41
N THR A 243 -16.68 13.24 11.23
CA THR A 243 -17.40 12.70 12.40
C THR A 243 -16.93 13.27 13.74
N ALA A 244 -15.93 14.15 13.74
CA ALA A 244 -15.50 14.85 14.93
C ALA A 244 -16.61 15.81 15.37
N LEU A 245 -17.10 15.59 16.58
CA LEU A 245 -17.93 16.56 17.28
C LEU A 245 -17.14 17.88 17.42
N PRO A 246 -17.82 19.04 17.40
CA PRO A 246 -17.17 20.31 17.65
C PRO A 246 -16.40 20.23 18.97
N THR A 247 -15.11 20.60 18.94
CA THR A 247 -14.27 20.62 20.13
C THR A 247 -14.97 21.45 21.20
N PRO A 248 -15.26 20.88 22.39
CA PRO A 248 -15.95 21.61 23.43
C PRO A 248 -15.15 22.88 23.75
N PRO A 249 -15.83 24.02 24.01
CA PRO A 249 -15.14 25.24 24.36
C PRO A 249 -14.20 24.98 25.55
N PRO A 250 -12.99 25.56 25.55
CA PRO A 250 -12.02 25.32 26.60
C PRO A 250 -12.68 25.62 27.96
N PRO A 251 -12.51 24.73 28.96
CA PRO A 251 -13.19 24.88 30.24
C PRO A 251 -12.82 26.21 30.89
N VAL A 252 -13.82 27.08 31.08
CA VAL A 252 -13.67 28.48 31.53
C VAL A 252 -13.32 28.60 33.02
N HIS A 253 -13.25 27.48 33.75
CA HIS A 253 -12.95 27.45 35.19
C HIS A 253 -11.46 27.65 35.52
N LEU A 254 -10.59 27.84 34.52
CA LEU A 254 -9.14 27.88 34.72
C LEU A 254 -8.57 29.25 35.08
N ASP A 255 -9.34 30.32 34.92
CA ASP A 255 -8.85 31.68 35.22
C ASP A 255 -8.93 32.05 36.71
N ARG A 256 -9.63 31.26 37.53
CA ARG A 256 -9.99 31.67 38.90
C ARG A 256 -9.03 31.20 40.01
N GLY A 257 -8.01 30.39 39.71
CA GLY A 257 -7.16 29.75 40.74
C GLY A 257 -5.65 29.95 40.64
N ALA A 258 -5.10 30.27 39.46
CA ALA A 258 -3.65 30.41 39.31
C ALA A 258 -3.09 31.73 39.89
N ALA A 259 -3.95 32.75 40.05
CA ALA A 259 -3.56 34.07 40.56
C ALA A 259 -3.60 34.19 42.11
N SER A 260 -4.17 33.21 42.82
CA SER A 260 -4.39 33.29 44.29
C SER A 260 -3.48 32.35 45.11
N ALA A 261 -2.72 31.46 44.47
CA ALA A 261 -1.72 30.65 45.16
C ALA A 261 -0.37 31.40 45.19
N PRO A 262 0.29 31.57 46.37
CA PRO A 262 1.59 32.24 46.46
C PRO A 262 2.68 31.34 45.85
N LEU A 263 2.85 31.44 44.54
CA LEU A 263 3.92 30.75 43.82
C LEU A 263 5.28 31.38 44.18
N PRO A 264 6.34 30.57 44.38
CA PRO A 264 7.69 31.11 44.59
C PRO A 264 8.14 31.92 43.36
N LYS A 265 8.73 33.10 43.58
CA LYS A 265 9.30 33.94 42.49
C LYS A 265 10.42 33.22 41.71
N LEU A 266 11.10 32.27 42.35
CA LEU A 266 12.19 31.48 41.76
C LEU A 266 11.66 30.15 41.21
N LYS A 267 11.82 29.95 39.90
CA LYS A 267 11.38 28.74 39.18
C LYS A 267 12.03 27.44 39.66
N THR A 268 13.16 27.52 40.37
CA THR A 268 13.92 26.37 40.89
C THR A 268 13.40 25.82 42.22
N VAL A 269 12.48 26.53 42.87
CA VAL A 269 11.96 26.21 44.20
C VAL A 269 10.66 25.43 44.10
N CYS A 270 10.49 24.44 44.98
CA CYS A 270 9.28 23.64 45.07
C CYS A 270 8.13 24.45 45.72
N PRO A 271 6.92 24.50 45.12
CA PRO A 271 5.78 25.23 45.69
C PRO A 271 5.28 24.67 47.03
N LEU A 272 5.49 23.37 47.28
CA LEU A 272 5.00 22.68 48.49
C LEU A 272 5.95 22.84 49.68
N CYS A 273 7.24 22.55 49.49
CA CYS A 273 8.21 22.58 50.59
C CYS A 273 9.07 23.85 50.65
N ARG A 274 8.94 24.74 49.64
CA ARG A 274 9.70 26.00 49.51
C ARG A 274 11.23 25.86 49.56
N LYS A 275 11.74 24.65 49.29
CA LYS A 275 13.16 24.33 49.14
C LYS A 275 13.52 24.14 47.66
N ILE A 276 14.82 24.15 47.34
CA ILE A 276 15.31 23.80 46.01
C ILE A 276 14.78 22.42 45.62
N ARG A 277 14.28 22.27 44.38
CA ARG A 277 13.66 21.03 43.91
C ARG A 277 14.68 19.90 43.85
N VAL A 278 14.39 18.81 44.56
CA VAL A 278 15.14 17.56 44.50
C VAL A 278 14.26 16.53 43.78
N ASN A 279 14.79 15.86 42.76
CA ASN A 279 14.03 14.97 41.87
C ASN A 279 12.77 15.66 41.33
N ALA A 280 12.98 16.63 40.43
CA ALA A 280 11.92 17.41 39.83
C ALA A 280 10.89 16.48 39.17
N THR A 281 9.62 16.65 39.52
CA THR A 281 8.51 15.83 39.02
C THR A 281 7.38 16.76 38.59
N ALA A 282 6.97 16.65 37.34
CA ALA A 282 5.85 17.38 36.77
C ALA A 282 4.55 16.59 36.99
N LEU A 283 3.46 17.30 37.27
CA LEU A 283 2.11 16.73 37.17
C LEU A 283 1.61 16.93 35.74
N ALA A 284 1.41 15.84 34.99
CA ALA A 284 0.96 15.89 33.60
C ALA A 284 -0.41 16.58 33.43
N THR A 285 -1.25 16.54 34.47
CA THR A 285 -2.58 17.17 34.48
C THR A 285 -2.54 18.69 34.53
N SER A 286 -1.53 19.28 35.19
CA SER A 286 -1.49 20.72 35.49
C SER A 286 -0.22 21.44 35.03
N GLY A 287 0.82 20.70 34.63
CA GLY A 287 2.10 21.25 34.18
C GLY A 287 3.00 21.83 35.28
N PHE A 288 2.57 21.83 36.55
CA PHE A 288 3.38 22.31 37.67
C PHE A 288 4.41 21.27 38.12
N ILE A 289 5.58 21.76 38.54
CA ILE A 289 6.74 20.93 38.91
C ILE A 289 7.03 21.05 40.41
N PHE A 290 7.18 19.90 41.07
CA PHE A 290 7.45 19.78 42.50
C PHE A 290 8.63 18.85 42.74
N CYS A 291 9.02 18.68 44.01
CA CYS A 291 9.84 17.53 44.40
C CYS A 291 9.00 16.25 44.34
N TYR A 292 9.58 15.15 43.85
CA TYR A 292 8.91 13.84 43.79
C TYR A 292 8.23 13.46 45.11
N ARG A 293 8.96 13.53 46.23
CA ARG A 293 8.42 13.17 47.56
C ARG A 293 7.24 14.03 47.97
N CYS A 294 7.24 15.32 47.64
CA CYS A 294 6.19 16.26 48.01
C CYS A 294 4.92 16.03 47.17
N ALA A 295 5.06 15.88 45.85
CA ALA A 295 3.92 15.62 44.97
C ALA A 295 3.32 14.23 45.22
N TYR A 296 4.16 13.20 45.37
CA TYR A 296 3.70 11.84 45.64
C TYR A 296 2.88 11.77 46.94
N ALA A 297 3.38 12.37 48.02
CA ALA A 297 2.65 12.39 49.29
C ALA A 297 1.31 13.13 49.19
N TYR A 298 1.29 14.30 48.55
CA TYR A 298 0.07 15.10 48.41
C TYR A 298 -0.98 14.42 47.52
N VAL A 299 -0.57 13.91 46.36
CA VAL A 299 -1.45 13.24 45.40
C VAL A 299 -2.01 11.95 45.97
N LYS A 300 -1.19 11.16 46.70
CA LYS A 300 -1.64 9.94 47.36
C LYS A 300 -2.78 10.19 48.35
N THR A 301 -2.73 11.31 49.08
CA THR A 301 -3.75 11.65 50.09
C THR A 301 -4.95 12.39 49.52
N HIS A 302 -4.75 13.29 48.56
CA HIS A 302 -5.81 14.22 48.10
C HIS A 302 -6.30 13.99 46.67
N GLN A 303 -5.64 13.12 45.88
CA GLN A 303 -5.99 12.79 44.49
C GLN A 303 -6.25 14.02 43.60
N ARG A 304 -5.51 15.11 43.86
CA ARG A 304 -5.64 16.38 43.15
C ARG A 304 -4.34 17.15 43.10
N CYS A 305 -4.21 18.06 42.14
CA CYS A 305 -3.09 18.98 42.06
C CYS A 305 -3.14 19.98 43.22
N PRO A 306 -2.02 20.23 43.93
CA PRO A 306 -1.96 21.15 45.06
C PRO A 306 -2.14 22.63 44.68
N ILE A 307 -1.97 22.98 43.41
CA ILE A 307 -2.05 24.37 42.92
C ILE A 307 -3.35 24.59 42.16
N THR A 308 -3.65 23.76 41.16
CA THR A 308 -4.83 23.95 40.29
C THR A 308 -6.08 23.22 40.79
N GLY A 309 -5.94 22.30 41.74
CA GLY A 309 -7.04 21.46 42.20
C GLY A 309 -7.51 20.40 41.20
N TYR A 310 -6.86 20.26 40.03
CA TYR A 310 -7.24 19.27 39.03
C TYR A 310 -7.16 17.85 39.59
N ALA A 311 -8.16 17.02 39.28
CA ALA A 311 -8.14 15.60 39.60
C ALA A 311 -6.84 14.98 39.05
N THR A 312 -6.05 14.39 39.93
CA THR A 312 -4.71 13.90 39.58
C THR A 312 -4.39 12.66 40.38
N GLU A 313 -4.10 11.57 39.67
CA GLU A 313 -3.65 10.30 40.24
C GLU A 313 -2.13 10.12 40.11
N LEU A 314 -1.59 9.08 40.77
CA LEU A 314 -0.14 8.80 40.81
C LEU A 314 0.48 8.53 39.43
N GLN A 315 -0.29 8.00 38.47
CA GLN A 315 0.17 7.76 37.09
C GLN A 315 0.52 9.05 36.34
N HIS A 316 0.02 10.20 36.78
CA HIS A 316 0.29 11.48 36.16
C HIS A 316 1.56 12.15 36.68
N LEU A 317 2.31 11.49 37.56
CA LEU A 317 3.62 11.96 38.05
C LEU A 317 4.70 11.61 37.03
N VAL A 318 5.21 12.62 36.33
CA VAL A 318 6.29 12.46 35.36
C VAL A 318 7.59 12.98 35.97
N LYS A 319 8.53 12.08 36.26
CA LYS A 319 9.85 12.46 36.76
C LYS A 319 10.66 13.10 35.63
N LEU A 320 11.20 14.29 35.90
CA LEU A 320 12.07 15.01 34.98
C LEU A 320 13.52 14.70 35.31
N TYR A 321 14.29 14.35 34.29
CA TYR A 321 15.73 14.22 34.35
C TYR A 321 16.33 15.45 33.69
N SER A 322 17.03 16.28 34.47
CA SER A 322 17.85 17.33 33.87
C SER A 322 19.13 16.67 33.36
N PRO A 323 19.60 16.97 32.14
CA PRO A 323 20.98 16.67 31.79
C PRO A 323 21.87 17.38 32.81
N GLU A 324 22.83 16.65 33.38
CA GLU A 324 23.79 17.20 34.34
C GLU A 324 24.51 18.38 33.68
N SER A 325 24.52 19.52 34.37
CA SER A 325 25.32 20.70 34.02
C SER A 325 26.76 20.49 34.46
#